data_AF-A0A1A8Y224-F1
#
_entry.id   AF-A0A1A8Y224-F1
#
_cell.length_a   1.000
_cell.length_b   1.000
_cell.length_c   1.000
_cell.angle_alpha   90.00
_cell.angle_beta   90.00
_cell.angle_gamma   90.00
#
_symmetry.space_group_name_H-M   'P 1'
#
loop_
_entity.id
_entity.type
_entity.pdbx_description
1 polymer ?
#
loop_
_entity_poly.entity_id
_entity_poly.type
_entity_poly.pdbx_seq_one_letter_code
_entity_poly.pdbx_strand_id
1 'polypeptide(L)'
;MKTNFTQLALLAALSLTGATAVLADDASPDLQQLRWIRQGQESKSQPTANQLAPYGYASTGTAARSVNVDRSTKYLNVTRLETVKVNVDGKSVIWMFDTLGTNAFPLSKIVSGTEGVTVYVAENPRYRP
;
A
#
# COMPACT_ATOMS: atom_id res chain seq x y z
N MET A 1 3.02 31.71 27.80
CA MET A 1 3.81 31.79 26.55
C MET A 1 3.07 31.02 25.46
N LYS A 2 2.71 31.68 24.36
CA LYS A 2 2.05 31.08 23.18
C LYS A 2 2.84 31.58 21.97
N THR A 3 3.42 30.68 21.18
CA THR A 3 4.26 31.04 20.03
C THR A 3 3.53 30.64 18.76
N ASN A 4 3.25 31.63 17.91
CA ASN A 4 2.55 31.47 16.63
C ASN A 4 3.57 31.17 15.52
N PHE A 5 3.27 30.20 14.66
CA PHE A 5 4.09 29.88 13.48
C PHE A 5 3.56 30.65 12.25
N THR A 6 4.41 31.51 11.72
CA THR A 6 4.22 32.26 10.47
C THR A 6 4.35 31.34 9.27
N GLN A 7 3.32 31.24 8.43
CA GLN A 7 3.40 30.57 7.12
C GLN A 7 3.67 31.60 6.02
N LEU A 8 4.74 31.37 5.25
CA LEU A 8 5.10 32.13 4.06
C LEU A 8 4.14 31.82 2.91
N ALA A 9 3.64 32.87 2.25
CA ALA A 9 2.94 32.79 0.98
C ALA A 9 3.94 32.57 -0.17
N LEU A 10 3.59 31.73 -1.15
CA LEU A 10 4.22 31.71 -2.47
C LEU A 10 3.13 31.73 -3.55
N LEU A 11 3.01 32.87 -4.22
CA LEU A 11 2.26 33.07 -5.46
C LEU A 11 3.16 32.67 -6.63
N ALA A 12 2.67 31.83 -7.54
CA ALA A 12 3.20 31.70 -8.88
C ALA A 12 2.04 31.51 -9.87
N ALA A 13 1.69 32.59 -10.56
CA ALA A 13 0.83 32.56 -11.72
C ALA A 13 1.71 32.41 -12.98
N LEU A 14 1.41 31.43 -13.83
CA LEU A 14 1.90 31.36 -15.21
C LEU A 14 0.74 30.90 -16.10
N SER A 15 0.21 31.85 -16.86
CA SER A 15 -0.71 31.61 -17.98
C SER A 15 0.08 31.66 -19.28
N LEU A 16 0.06 30.58 -20.07
CA LEU A 16 0.52 30.55 -21.46
C LEU A 16 -0.40 29.65 -22.30
N THR A 17 -0.84 30.23 -23.42
CA THR A 17 -1.75 29.77 -24.48
C THR A 17 -1.17 28.69 -25.41
N GLY A 18 -2.04 27.94 -26.11
CA GLY A 18 -1.73 27.37 -27.43
C GLY A 18 -2.34 25.99 -27.73
N ALA A 19 -3.17 25.91 -28.77
CA ALA A 19 -3.81 24.68 -29.27
C ALA A 19 -2.85 23.80 -30.10
N THR A 20 -3.03 22.47 -30.07
CA THR A 20 -3.35 21.56 -31.18
C THR A 20 -2.73 20.17 -31.00
N ALA A 21 -3.64 19.19 -30.84
CA ALA A 21 -3.64 17.83 -31.39
C ALA A 21 -2.57 16.79 -31.02
N VAL A 22 -3.08 15.55 -30.97
CA VAL A 22 -2.43 14.27 -31.31
C VAL A 22 -1.97 13.39 -30.12
N LEU A 23 -2.73 12.29 -29.97
CA LEU A 23 -2.43 10.97 -29.41
C LEU A 23 -2.54 10.72 -27.89
N ALA A 24 -3.63 10.01 -27.56
CA ALA A 24 -3.73 8.90 -26.62
C ALA A 24 -2.84 8.95 -25.38
N ASP A 25 -3.39 9.49 -24.29
CA ASP A 25 -2.89 9.19 -22.95
C ASP A 25 -3.82 8.15 -22.31
N ASP A 26 -3.63 6.89 -22.69
CA ASP A 26 -4.11 5.77 -21.88
C ASP A 26 -3.22 5.74 -20.63
N ALA A 27 -3.50 6.64 -19.69
CA ALA A 27 -2.85 6.71 -18.41
C ALA A 27 -3.23 5.46 -17.62
N SER A 28 -2.53 4.37 -17.88
CA SER A 28 -2.65 3.14 -17.13
C SER A 28 -2.48 3.47 -15.63
N PRO A 29 -3.50 3.21 -14.78
CA PRO A 29 -3.45 3.54 -13.34
C PRO A 29 -2.31 2.80 -12.62
N ASP A 30 -1.72 1.80 -13.26
CA ASP A 30 -0.59 1.01 -12.76
C ASP A 30 0.69 1.83 -12.58
N LEU A 31 0.93 2.86 -13.40
CA LEU A 31 2.16 3.65 -13.28
C LEU A 31 2.13 4.63 -12.10
N GLN A 32 0.95 5.06 -11.64
CA GLN A 32 0.83 5.78 -10.37
C GLN A 32 1.10 4.85 -9.18
N GLN A 33 0.75 3.57 -9.28
CA GLN A 33 1.12 2.56 -8.29
C GLN A 33 2.61 2.16 -8.35
N LEU A 34 3.34 2.40 -9.43
CA LEU A 34 4.80 2.22 -9.41
C LEU A 34 5.55 3.45 -8.89
N ARG A 35 4.91 4.62 -8.85
CA ARG A 35 5.56 5.87 -8.42
C ARG A 35 5.87 5.91 -6.92
N TRP A 36 5.02 5.35 -6.05
CA TRP A 36 5.31 5.25 -4.62
C TRP A 36 6.47 4.29 -4.30
N ILE A 37 6.76 3.34 -5.21
CA ILE A 37 7.88 2.40 -5.06
C ILE A 37 9.22 3.05 -5.50
N ARG A 38 9.18 4.05 -6.39
CA ARG A 38 10.40 4.67 -6.98
C ARG A 38 10.84 6.00 -6.39
N GLN A 39 10.03 6.71 -5.59
CA GLN A 39 10.46 7.98 -4.99
C GLN A 39 11.44 7.74 -3.83
N GLY A 40 12.71 7.53 -4.20
CA GLY A 40 13.88 7.39 -3.31
C GLY A 40 14.30 8.67 -2.59
N GLN A 41 13.34 9.43 -2.05
CA GLN A 41 13.56 10.60 -1.18
C GLN A 41 12.57 10.66 0.01
N GLU A 42 11.92 9.54 0.39
CA GLU A 42 11.17 9.41 1.66
C GLU A 42 11.54 8.15 2.48
N SER A 43 12.66 7.50 2.17
CA SER A 43 13.03 6.18 2.72
C SER A 43 13.88 6.22 3.99
N LYS A 44 13.36 6.78 5.09
CA LYS A 44 13.88 6.44 6.44
C LYS A 44 13.02 5.42 7.20
N SER A 45 11.89 4.99 6.65
CA SER A 45 10.89 4.21 7.43
C SER A 45 10.26 2.99 6.73
N GLN A 46 10.65 2.65 5.50
CA GLN A 46 10.02 1.51 4.79
C GLN A 46 10.79 0.20 5.04
N PRO A 47 10.09 -0.90 5.40
CA PRO A 47 10.74 -2.20 5.62
C PRO A 47 11.43 -2.71 4.34
N THR A 48 12.59 -3.35 4.52
CA THR A 48 13.28 -4.06 3.44
C THR A 48 12.56 -5.36 3.06
N ALA A 49 12.80 -5.90 1.86
CA ALA A 49 12.20 -7.15 1.42
C ALA A 49 12.47 -8.32 2.39
N ASN A 50 13.67 -8.41 2.97
CA ASN A 50 14.03 -9.45 3.94
C ASN A 50 13.26 -9.30 5.26
N GLN A 51 12.96 -8.08 5.69
CA GLN A 51 12.13 -7.83 6.88
C GLN A 51 10.67 -8.17 6.66
N LEU A 52 10.21 -8.17 5.40
CA LEU A 52 8.85 -8.47 5.00
C LEU A 52 8.62 -9.94 4.68
N ALA A 53 9.65 -10.68 4.29
CA ALA A 53 9.57 -12.07 3.86
C ALA A 53 8.73 -12.99 4.78
N PRO A 54 8.76 -12.87 6.13
CA PRO A 54 7.89 -13.69 7.00
C PRO A 54 6.39 -13.44 6.86
N TYR A 55 6.01 -12.31 6.25
CA TYR A 55 4.64 -11.84 6.06
C TYR A 55 4.20 -11.91 4.59
N GLY A 56 5.08 -12.35 3.69
CA GLY A 56 4.84 -12.44 2.25
C GLY A 56 5.51 -11.33 1.45
N TYR A 57 4.90 -10.97 0.31
CA TYR A 57 5.52 -10.11 -0.68
C TYR A 57 4.53 -9.18 -1.38
N ALA A 58 4.99 -7.98 -1.76
CA ALA A 58 4.25 -7.12 -2.66
C ALA A 58 4.12 -7.79 -4.03
N SER A 59 2.93 -7.72 -4.62
CA SER A 59 2.61 -8.38 -5.89
C SER A 59 2.11 -7.36 -6.91
N THR A 60 2.48 -7.55 -8.17
CA THR A 60 1.91 -6.83 -9.32
C THR A 60 0.81 -7.63 -10.02
N GLY A 61 0.48 -8.81 -9.51
CA GLY A 61 -0.53 -9.70 -10.07
C GLY A 61 -1.96 -9.29 -9.73
N THR A 62 -2.91 -10.04 -10.26
CA THR A 62 -4.34 -9.86 -9.96
C THR A 62 -4.63 -10.24 -8.50
N ALA A 63 -5.26 -9.34 -7.76
CA ALA A 63 -5.76 -9.64 -6.42
C ALA A 63 -7.01 -10.52 -6.49
N ALA A 64 -7.10 -11.54 -5.63
CA ALA A 64 -8.28 -12.37 -5.48
C ALA A 64 -9.49 -11.57 -4.97
N ARG A 65 -9.22 -10.53 -4.15
CA ARG A 65 -10.22 -9.57 -3.67
C ARG A 65 -9.56 -8.27 -3.22
N SER A 66 -10.39 -7.24 -3.04
CA SER A 66 -10.00 -5.98 -2.40
C SER A 66 -10.63 -5.85 -1.02
N VAL A 67 -9.91 -5.26 -0.08
CA VAL A 67 -10.39 -4.95 1.28
C VAL A 67 -10.10 -3.50 1.62
N ASN A 68 -11.05 -2.84 2.26
CA ASN A 68 -10.85 -1.51 2.84
C ASN A 68 -10.56 -1.67 4.33
N VAL A 69 -9.47 -1.06 4.79
CA VAL A 69 -9.09 -1.01 6.19
C VAL A 69 -9.27 0.42 6.67
N ASP A 70 -10.10 0.57 7.69
CA ASP A 70 -10.40 1.84 8.34
C ASP A 70 -10.20 1.72 9.87
N ARG A 71 -10.47 2.80 10.61
CA ARG A 71 -10.32 2.82 12.08
C ARG A 71 -11.20 1.81 12.82
N SER A 72 -12.31 1.39 12.21
CA SER A 72 -13.20 0.39 12.79
C SER A 72 -12.64 -1.02 12.63
N THR A 73 -11.81 -1.25 11.62
CA THR A 73 -11.20 -2.56 11.34
C THR A 73 -10.34 -3.04 12.51
N LYS A 74 -10.47 -4.32 12.88
CA LYS A 74 -9.74 -4.94 13.99
C LYS A 74 -8.90 -6.14 13.55
N TYR A 75 -9.39 -6.86 12.55
CA TYR A 75 -8.69 -8.00 12.01
C TYR A 75 -8.88 -8.13 10.50
N LEU A 76 -7.92 -8.79 9.87
CA LEU A 76 -7.98 -9.22 8.48
C LEU A 76 -7.72 -10.72 8.44
N ASN A 77 -8.72 -11.49 8.04
CA ASN A 77 -8.55 -12.92 7.79
C ASN A 77 -8.10 -13.13 6.35
N VAL A 78 -7.08 -13.96 6.16
CA VAL A 78 -6.56 -14.35 4.85
C VAL A 78 -6.25 -15.84 4.82
N THR A 79 -6.14 -16.39 3.61
CA THR A 79 -5.61 -17.73 3.40
C THR A 79 -4.15 -17.65 2.99
N ARG A 80 -3.32 -18.62 3.40
CA ARG A 80 -1.92 -18.71 2.95
C ARG A 80 -1.87 -18.72 1.41
N LEU A 81 -0.95 -17.93 0.85
CA LEU A 81 -0.80 -17.66 -0.59
C LEU A 81 -1.97 -16.89 -1.24
N GLU A 82 -2.85 -16.28 -0.46
CA GLU A 82 -3.87 -15.37 -0.99
C GLU A 82 -3.23 -14.03 -1.39
N THR A 83 -3.56 -13.53 -2.58
CA THR A 83 -3.18 -12.18 -3.01
C THR A 83 -4.36 -11.23 -2.80
N VAL A 84 -4.19 -10.22 -1.96
CA VAL A 84 -5.25 -9.26 -1.59
C VAL A 84 -4.80 -7.84 -1.89
N LYS A 85 -5.71 -7.04 -2.46
CA LYS A 85 -5.54 -5.58 -2.52
C LYS A 85 -6.04 -4.98 -1.21
N VAL A 86 -5.14 -4.38 -0.43
CA VAL A 86 -5.45 -3.71 0.83
C VAL A 86 -5.49 -2.21 0.60
N ASN A 87 -6.62 -1.58 0.87
CA ASN A 87 -6.82 -0.14 0.74
C ASN A 87 -6.82 0.50 2.14
N VAL A 88 -5.98 1.51 2.36
CA VAL A 88 -5.82 2.25 3.63
C VAL A 88 -5.69 3.73 3.32
N ASP A 89 -6.59 4.57 3.84
CA ASP A 89 -6.53 6.04 3.71
C ASP A 89 -6.23 6.55 2.28
N GLY A 90 -6.91 5.96 1.28
CA GLY A 90 -6.76 6.33 -0.13
C GLY A 90 -5.51 5.76 -0.83
N LYS A 91 -4.67 5.00 -0.11
CA LYS A 91 -3.56 4.22 -0.66
C LYS A 91 -3.95 2.76 -0.83
N SER A 92 -3.28 2.06 -1.74
CA SER A 92 -3.48 0.64 -1.96
C SER A 92 -2.14 -0.08 -2.08
N VAL A 93 -2.09 -1.31 -1.55
CA VAL A 93 -1.04 -2.28 -1.86
C VAL A 93 -1.67 -3.59 -2.28
N ILE A 94 -1.08 -4.27 -3.25
CA ILE A 94 -1.44 -5.65 -3.58
C ILE A 94 -0.39 -6.55 -2.93
N TRP A 95 -0.83 -7.43 -2.03
CA TRP A 95 0.05 -8.24 -1.19
C TRP A 95 -0.31 -9.72 -1.26
N MET A 96 0.69 -10.56 -1.48
CA MET A 96 0.57 -12.02 -1.39
C MET A 96 0.98 -12.47 0.00
N PHE A 97 0.04 -13.06 0.74
CA PHE A 97 0.25 -13.56 2.10
C PHE A 97 0.95 -14.93 2.10
N ASP A 98 2.24 -14.94 1.75
CA ASP A 98 3.10 -16.11 1.84
C ASP A 98 3.75 -16.19 3.23
N THR A 99 2.99 -16.73 4.18
CA THR A 99 3.35 -16.71 5.61
C THR A 99 3.50 -18.13 6.15
N LEU A 100 4.50 -18.86 5.63
CA LEU A 100 4.74 -20.25 6.02
C LEU A 100 5.12 -20.35 7.51
N GLY A 101 4.30 -21.03 8.31
CA GLY A 101 4.53 -21.22 9.75
C GLY A 101 4.33 -19.95 10.59
N THR A 102 3.85 -18.85 10.02
CA THR A 102 3.64 -17.59 10.73
C THR A 102 2.30 -17.58 11.45
N ASN A 103 2.33 -17.29 12.75
CA ASN A 103 1.15 -17.01 13.56
C ASN A 103 0.49 -15.67 13.18
N ALA A 104 -0.62 -15.33 13.83
CA ALA A 104 -1.24 -14.01 13.66
C ALA A 104 -0.23 -12.87 13.90
N PHE A 105 -0.30 -11.81 13.10
CA PHE A 105 0.68 -10.73 13.12
C PHE A 105 0.03 -9.37 12.85
N PRO A 106 0.63 -8.24 13.27
CA PRO A 106 0.06 -6.92 13.02
C PRO A 106 0.20 -6.50 11.55
N LEU A 107 -0.88 -6.02 10.93
CA LEU A 107 -0.89 -5.56 9.53
C LEU A 107 0.10 -4.41 9.29
N SER A 108 0.44 -3.65 10.33
CA SER A 108 1.42 -2.56 10.27
C SER A 108 2.84 -3.01 9.93
N LYS A 109 3.14 -4.31 9.95
CA LYS A 109 4.38 -4.85 9.39
C LYS A 109 4.48 -4.71 7.88
N ILE A 110 3.34 -4.72 7.19
CA ILE A 110 3.23 -4.63 5.73
C ILE A 110 2.80 -3.21 5.32
N VAL A 111 1.80 -2.64 6.02
CA VAL A 111 1.18 -1.36 5.65
C VAL A 111 1.10 -0.44 6.86
N SER A 112 1.94 0.61 6.88
CA SER A 112 1.89 1.65 7.92
C SER A 112 0.49 2.30 8.03
N GLY A 113 0.11 2.74 9.23
CA GLY A 113 -1.22 3.34 9.45
C GLY A 113 -2.32 2.32 9.77
N THR A 114 -1.96 1.04 9.93
CA THR A 114 -2.87 -0.04 10.31
C THR A 114 -2.57 -0.59 11.71
N GLU A 115 -2.03 0.26 12.58
CA GLU A 115 -1.74 -0.09 13.96
C GLU A 115 -3.02 -0.56 14.67
N GLY A 116 -2.97 -1.74 15.28
CA GLY A 116 -4.12 -2.35 15.95
C GLY A 116 -4.97 -3.27 15.06
N VAL A 117 -4.61 -3.48 13.79
CA VAL A 117 -5.22 -4.51 12.94
C VAL A 117 -4.39 -5.79 12.96
N THR A 118 -5.00 -6.90 13.37
CA THR A 118 -4.34 -8.22 13.39
C THR A 118 -4.69 -9.03 12.14
N VAL A 119 -3.68 -9.52 11.44
CA VAL A 119 -3.84 -10.49 10.36
C VAL A 119 -3.89 -11.89 10.96
N TYR A 120 -4.94 -12.64 10.63
CA TYR A 120 -5.05 -14.06 10.91
C TYR A 120 -4.94 -14.84 9.60
N VAL A 121 -4.04 -15.81 9.56
CA VAL A 121 -3.78 -16.60 8.36
C VAL A 121 -4.28 -18.02 8.54
N ALA A 122 -5.26 -18.41 7.73
CA ALA A 122 -5.71 -19.79 7.62
C ALA A 122 -4.81 -20.57 6.65
N GLU A 123 -4.65 -21.87 6.90
CA GLU A 123 -3.98 -22.75 5.94
C GLU A 123 -4.76 -22.83 4.63
N ASN A 124 -4.01 -22.93 3.52
CA ASN A 124 -4.61 -23.16 2.22
C ASN A 124 -4.92 -24.65 2.04
N PRO A 125 -6.20 -25.07 1.91
CA PRO A 125 -6.56 -26.48 1.83
C PRO A 125 -6.01 -27.17 0.57
N ARG A 126 -5.63 -26.41 -0.46
CA ARG A 126 -5.04 -26.95 -1.69
C ARG A 126 -3.63 -27.51 -1.52
N TYR A 127 -2.95 -27.17 -0.43
CA TYR A 127 -1.55 -27.51 -0.18
C TYR A 127 -1.36 -28.30 1.11
N ARG A 128 -2.37 -29.08 1.51
CA ARG A 128 -2.22 -30.07 2.59
C ARG A 128 -1.38 -31.24 2.08
N PRO A 129 -0.47 -31.79 2.92
CA PRO A 129 0.21 -33.05 2.60
C PRO A 129 -0.79 -34.22 2.51
#